data_AF-A0A9E3TNB3-F1
#
_entry.id   AF-A0A9E3TNB3-F1
#
_cell.length_a   1.000
_cell.length_b   1.000
_cell.length_c   1.000
_cell.angle_alpha   90.00
_cell.angle_beta   90.00
_cell.angle_gamma   90.00
#
_symmetry.space_group_name_H-M   'P 1'
#
loop_
_entity.id
_entity.type
_entity.pdbx_description
1 polymer ?
#
loop_
_entity_poly.entity_id
_entity_poly.type
_entity_poly.pdbx_seq_one_letter_code
_entity_poly.pdbx_strand_id
1 'polypeptide(L)'
;MFHEALSSSPSDYSAGIAAEQAHYAASRVEDELVCVRADIERLLLITEGLWNILRDEHGYDDELLVRRVLEVDLKDGKIDGKLAAQAPGDCPHCNRPLSQNRRYCLYCGEPTPVDLFSR
;
A
#
# COMPACT_ATOMS: atom_id res chain seq x y z
N MET A 1 -14.97 -59.62 14.05
CA MET A 1 -14.29 -58.53 14.77
C MET A 1 -13.37 -57.84 13.79
N PHE A 2 -13.65 -56.56 13.54
CA PHE A 2 -12.74 -55.49 13.12
C PHE A 2 -11.78 -55.74 11.95
N HIS A 3 -12.05 -55.15 10.78
CA HIS A 3 -11.13 -54.26 10.05
C HIS A 3 -11.78 -53.80 8.73
N GLU A 4 -12.64 -52.77 8.82
CA GLU A 4 -13.12 -52.03 7.65
C GLU A 4 -12.98 -50.54 7.98
N ALA A 5 -11.73 -50.08 7.98
CA ALA A 5 -11.37 -48.71 8.33
C ALA A 5 -10.57 -48.08 7.18
N LEU A 6 -11.22 -47.11 6.53
CA LEU A 6 -10.63 -45.90 5.93
C LEU A 6 -9.72 -46.10 4.70
N SER A 7 -10.34 -46.29 3.53
CA SER A 7 -9.71 -45.97 2.24
C SER A 7 -10.15 -44.58 1.77
N SER A 8 -9.65 -43.51 2.39
CA SER A 8 -9.72 -42.18 1.77
C SER A 8 -8.75 -42.15 0.59
N SER A 9 -9.26 -41.88 -0.62
CA SER A 9 -8.41 -41.83 -1.82
C SER A 9 -7.41 -40.67 -1.72
N PRO A 10 -6.20 -40.80 -2.30
CA PRO A 10 -5.20 -39.72 -2.31
C PRO A 10 -5.74 -38.38 -2.85
N SER A 11 -6.73 -38.47 -3.74
CA SER A 11 -7.50 -37.34 -4.29
C SER A 11 -8.24 -36.55 -3.20
N ASP A 12 -8.91 -37.23 -2.27
CA ASP A 12 -9.73 -36.59 -1.22
C ASP A 12 -8.86 -35.87 -0.19
N TYR A 13 -7.69 -36.45 0.11
CA TYR A 13 -6.70 -35.81 0.97
C TYR A 13 -6.14 -34.54 0.32
N SER A 14 -5.78 -34.61 -0.97
CA SER A 14 -5.27 -33.44 -1.70
C SER A 14 -6.31 -32.33 -1.83
N ALA A 15 -7.59 -32.69 -2.01
CA ALA A 15 -8.71 -31.75 -2.04
C ALA A 15 -8.93 -31.09 -0.67
N GLY A 16 -8.82 -31.85 0.42
CA GLY A 16 -8.89 -31.33 1.79
C GLY A 16 -7.80 -30.31 2.09
N ILE A 17 -6.55 -30.62 1.73
CA ILE A 17 -5.41 -29.70 1.89
C ILE A 17 -5.59 -28.42 1.04
N ALA A 18 -6.06 -28.55 -0.20
CA ALA A 18 -6.31 -27.39 -1.06
C ALA A 18 -7.42 -26.49 -0.50
N ALA A 19 -8.50 -27.08 0.05
CA ALA A 19 -9.58 -26.34 0.68
C ALA A 19 -9.12 -25.60 1.95
N GLU A 20 -8.30 -26.26 2.77
CA GLU A 20 -7.70 -25.65 3.97
C GLU A 20 -6.75 -24.50 3.61
N GLN A 21 -5.90 -24.67 2.60
CA GLN A 21 -5.03 -23.60 2.10
C GLN A 21 -5.84 -22.40 1.56
N ALA A 22 -6.93 -22.66 0.84
CA ALA A 22 -7.82 -21.60 0.36
C ALA A 22 -8.48 -20.84 1.51
N HIS A 23 -8.92 -21.55 2.56
CA HIS A 23 -9.49 -20.94 3.76
C HIS A 23 -8.47 -20.05 4.49
N TYR A 24 -7.24 -20.53 4.68
CA TYR A 24 -6.18 -19.71 5.28
C TYR A 24 -5.83 -18.49 4.44
N ALA A 25 -5.77 -18.62 3.10
CA ALA A 25 -5.52 -17.49 2.22
C ALA A 25 -6.63 -16.44 2.33
N ALA A 26 -7.90 -16.86 2.40
CA ALA A 26 -9.05 -15.97 2.57
C ALA A 26 -9.00 -15.24 3.93
N SER A 27 -8.83 -15.97 5.03
CA SER A 27 -8.72 -15.37 6.37
C SER A 27 -7.59 -14.35 6.46
N ARG A 28 -6.44 -14.62 5.84
CA ARG A 28 -5.33 -13.65 5.83
C ARG A 28 -5.67 -12.37 5.08
N VAL A 29 -6.40 -12.45 3.98
CA VAL A 29 -6.85 -11.27 3.22
C VAL A 29 -7.89 -10.48 4.03
N GLU A 30 -8.76 -11.16 4.75
CA GLU A 30 -9.72 -10.52 5.66
C GLU A 30 -9.01 -9.74 6.78
N ASP A 31 -8.01 -10.35 7.41
CA ASP A 31 -7.20 -9.70 8.45
C ASP A 31 -6.43 -8.49 7.90
N GLU A 32 -5.85 -8.62 6.70
CA GLU A 32 -5.17 -7.51 6.02
C GLU A 32 -6.14 -6.37 5.70
N LEU A 33 -7.36 -6.68 5.25
CA LEU A 33 -8.39 -5.69 4.98
C LEU A 33 -8.79 -4.94 6.25
N VAL A 34 -8.93 -5.63 7.39
CA VAL A 34 -9.20 -4.99 8.68
C VAL A 34 -8.09 -4.01 9.05
N CYS A 35 -6.83 -4.42 8.91
CA CYS A 35 -5.68 -3.54 9.17
C CYS A 35 -5.67 -2.31 8.25
N VAL A 36 -5.86 -2.50 6.94
CA VAL A 36 -5.90 -1.40 5.96
C VAL A 36 -7.05 -0.44 6.25
N ARG A 37 -8.23 -0.92 6.65
CA ARG A 37 -9.35 -0.06 7.03
C ARG A 37 -9.02 0.78 8.25
N ALA A 38 -8.41 0.20 9.27
CA ALA A 38 -7.96 0.93 10.46
C ALA A 38 -6.90 1.99 10.12
N ASP A 39 -5.99 1.68 9.19
CA ASP A 39 -4.99 2.64 8.71
C ASP A 39 -5.62 3.80 7.93
N ILE A 40 -6.64 3.54 7.11
CA ILE A 40 -7.41 4.59 6.41
C ILE A 40 -8.14 5.48 7.42
N GLU A 41 -8.82 4.91 8.41
CA GLU A 41 -9.51 5.69 9.44
C GLU A 41 -8.54 6.57 10.23
N ARG A 42 -7.37 6.04 10.61
CA ARG A 42 -6.31 6.81 11.26
C ARG A 42 -5.81 7.95 10.36
N LEU A 43 -5.63 7.69 9.07
CA LEU A 43 -5.21 8.71 8.11
C LEU A 43 -6.26 9.82 7.97
N LEU A 44 -7.54 9.46 7.87
CA LEU A 44 -8.65 10.41 7.80
C LEU A 44 -8.68 11.33 9.02
N LEU A 45 -8.53 10.78 10.23
CA LEU A 45 -8.47 11.57 11.46
C LEU A 45 -7.29 12.56 11.46
N ILE A 46 -6.12 12.12 11.00
CA ILE A 46 -4.93 12.99 10.91
C ILE A 46 -5.16 14.09 9.88
N THR A 47 -5.64 13.75 8.67
CA THR A 47 -5.87 14.75 7.61
C THR A 47 -6.95 15.74 7.98
N GLU A 48 -7.99 15.30 8.68
CA GLU A 48 -9.04 16.15 9.22
C GLU A 48 -8.47 17.11 10.29
N GLY A 49 -7.65 16.60 11.21
CA GLY A 49 -6.95 17.44 12.19
C GLY A 49 -6.05 18.50 11.55
N LEU A 50 -5.28 18.11 10.52
CA LEU A 50 -4.45 19.03 9.74
C LEU A 50 -5.30 20.09 9.03
N TRP A 51 -6.43 19.71 8.44
CA TRP A 51 -7.32 20.65 7.77
C TRP A 51 -7.95 21.63 8.75
N ASN A 52 -8.39 21.16 9.92
CA ASN A 52 -8.93 22.03 10.96
C ASN A 52 -7.90 23.07 11.42
N ILE A 53 -6.63 22.70 11.60
CA ILE A 53 -5.55 23.66 11.90
C ILE A 53 -5.43 24.70 10.78
N LEU A 54 -5.40 24.26 9.52
CA LEU A 54 -5.27 25.17 8.37
C LEU A 54 -6.47 26.13 8.23
N ARG A 55 -7.68 25.63 8.43
CA ARG A 55 -8.90 26.44 8.38
C ARG A 55 -8.94 27.42 9.55
N ASP A 56 -8.74 26.94 10.77
CA ASP A 56 -9.00 27.71 11.98
C ASP A 56 -7.86 28.70 12.30
N GLU A 57 -6.60 28.34 12.03
CA GLU A 57 -5.44 29.21 12.29
C GLU A 57 -5.04 30.09 11.08
N HIS A 58 -5.36 29.67 9.84
CA HIS A 58 -4.96 30.40 8.63
C HIS A 58 -6.13 30.89 7.76
N GLY A 59 -7.38 30.58 8.13
CA GLY A 59 -8.57 31.09 7.43
C GLY A 59 -8.77 30.50 6.04
N TYR A 60 -8.23 29.32 5.76
CA TYR A 60 -8.45 28.63 4.49
C TYR A 60 -9.88 28.09 4.39
N ASP A 61 -10.43 28.04 3.19
CA ASP A 61 -11.78 27.52 2.93
C ASP A 61 -11.77 26.16 2.22
N ASP A 62 -12.90 25.46 2.26
CA ASP A 62 -13.03 24.11 1.70
C ASP A 62 -12.83 24.13 0.17
N GLU A 63 -13.22 25.22 -0.51
CA GLU A 63 -13.00 25.41 -1.94
C GLU A 63 -11.50 25.42 -2.29
N LEU A 64 -10.67 26.05 -1.47
CA LEU A 64 -9.21 26.02 -1.62
C LEU A 64 -8.68 24.59 -1.45
N LEU A 65 -9.15 23.85 -0.44
CA LEU A 65 -8.72 22.45 -0.25
C LEU A 65 -9.07 21.60 -1.46
N VAL A 66 -10.31 21.68 -1.94
CA VAL A 66 -10.77 20.94 -3.13
C VAL A 66 -9.88 21.26 -4.33
N ARG A 67 -9.59 22.54 -4.57
CA ARG A 67 -8.69 22.94 -5.65
C ARG A 67 -7.28 22.38 -5.47
N ARG A 68 -6.71 22.42 -4.27
CA ARG A 68 -5.37 21.87 -4.00
C ARG A 68 -5.31 20.36 -4.19
N VAL A 69 -6.36 19.63 -3.79
CA VAL A 69 -6.45 18.19 -4.01
C VAL A 69 -6.48 17.88 -5.51
N LEU A 70 -7.27 18.62 -6.29
CA LEU A 70 -7.33 18.46 -7.75
C LEU A 70 -5.99 18.81 -8.43
N GLU A 71 -5.30 19.85 -7.98
CA GLU A 71 -3.94 20.17 -8.46
C GLU A 71 -2.93 19.05 -8.18
N VAL A 72 -3.08 18.37 -7.04
CA VAL A 72 -2.23 17.24 -6.66
C VAL A 72 -2.56 15.99 -7.48
N ASP A 73 -3.84 15.69 -7.69
CA ASP A 73 -4.32 14.57 -8.53
C ASP A 73 -3.80 14.74 -9.96
N LEU A 74 -3.93 15.95 -10.52
CA LEU A 74 -3.51 16.30 -11.87
C LEU A 74 -2.00 16.24 -12.13
N LYS A 75 -1.15 15.95 -11.13
CA LYS A 75 0.32 15.97 -11.29
C LYS A 75 0.84 14.99 -12.34
N ASP A 76 0.16 13.86 -12.59
CA ASP A 76 0.50 12.93 -13.66
C ASP A 76 -0.29 13.18 -14.97
N GLY A 77 -1.03 14.29 -15.03
CA GLY A 77 -1.90 14.64 -16.14
C GLY A 77 -3.27 13.97 -16.12
N LYS A 78 -3.65 13.28 -15.03
CA LYS A 78 -4.96 12.62 -14.87
C LYS A 78 -5.66 13.07 -13.60
N ILE A 79 -6.98 13.07 -13.63
CA ILE A 79 -7.81 13.26 -12.43
C ILE A 79 -8.47 11.91 -12.17
N ASP A 80 -7.78 11.02 -11.46
CA ASP A 80 -8.25 9.66 -11.20
C ASP A 80 -8.33 9.32 -9.70
N GLY A 81 -8.14 10.32 -8.84
CA GLY A 81 -8.14 10.18 -7.39
C GLY A 81 -6.90 9.47 -6.85
N LYS A 82 -5.82 9.38 -7.63
CA LYS A 82 -4.57 8.73 -7.23
C LYS A 82 -3.44 9.73 -7.26
N LEU A 83 -2.57 9.58 -6.28
CA LEU A 83 -1.32 10.32 -6.33
C LEU A 83 -0.43 9.72 -7.43
N ALA A 84 0.06 10.59 -8.31
CA ALA A 84 1.08 10.29 -9.30
C ALA A 84 2.23 9.47 -8.68
N ALA A 85 2.54 8.30 -9.25
CA ALA A 85 3.71 7.54 -8.84
C ALA A 85 4.97 8.30 -9.27
N GLN A 86 5.80 8.69 -8.31
CA GLN A 86 7.03 9.42 -8.62
C GLN A 86 8.02 8.45 -9.29
N ALA A 87 8.51 8.82 -10.47
CA ALA A 87 9.57 8.04 -11.10
C ALA A 87 10.80 8.11 -10.19
N PRO A 88 11.42 6.98 -9.83
CA PRO A 88 12.62 6.97 -9.00
C PRO A 88 13.70 7.77 -9.73
N GLY A 89 14.27 8.76 -9.03
CA GLY A 89 15.32 9.61 -9.59
C GLY A 89 16.61 8.85 -9.90
N ASP A 90 17.62 9.57 -10.38
CA ASP A 90 18.94 9.01 -10.62
C ASP A 90 19.73 8.85 -9.31
N CYS A 91 20.57 7.81 -9.24
CA CYS A 91 21.47 7.60 -8.12
C CYS A 91 22.47 8.76 -8.00
N PRO A 92 22.60 9.42 -6.84
CA PRO A 92 23.53 10.56 -6.68
C PRO A 92 25.01 10.16 -6.80
N HIS A 93 25.34 8.87 -6.70
CA HIS A 93 26.71 8.37 -6.76
C HIS A 93 27.14 7.92 -8.16
N CYS A 94 26.24 7.29 -8.92
CA CYS A 94 26.56 6.71 -10.23
C CYS A 94 25.70 7.21 -11.39
N ASN A 95 24.75 8.12 -11.12
CA ASN A 95 23.87 8.78 -12.08
C ASN A 95 23.08 7.82 -12.99
N ARG A 96 22.74 6.64 -12.46
CA ARG A 96 21.88 5.64 -13.12
C ARG A 96 20.51 5.64 -12.46
N PRO A 97 19.44 5.33 -13.21
CA PRO A 97 18.08 5.36 -12.69
C PRO A 97 17.92 4.37 -11.54
N LEU A 98 17.36 4.83 -10.42
CA LEU A 98 17.07 3.96 -9.29
C LEU A 98 15.84 3.09 -9.58
N SER A 99 15.78 1.95 -8.92
CA SER A 99 14.54 1.16 -8.83
C SER A 99 13.74 1.68 -7.63
N GLN A 100 12.41 1.80 -7.78
CA GLN A 100 11.55 2.17 -6.65
C GLN A 100 11.75 1.23 -5.47
N ASN A 101 11.65 1.80 -4.26
CA ASN A 101 11.56 1.08 -2.99
C ASN A 101 12.74 0.14 -2.64
N ARG A 102 13.95 0.42 -3.15
CA ARG A 102 15.19 -0.24 -2.72
C ARG A 102 15.95 0.63 -1.74
N ARG A 103 16.72 -0.01 -0.85
CA ARG A 103 17.63 0.66 0.10
C ARG A 103 19.04 0.87 -0.44
N TYR A 104 19.38 0.22 -1.56
CA TYR A 104 20.70 0.24 -2.19
C TYR A 104 20.57 0.32 -3.71
N CYS A 105 21.47 1.06 -4.35
CA CYS A 105 21.57 1.17 -5.80
C CYS A 105 22.01 -0.17 -6.41
N LEU A 106 21.26 -0.66 -7.40
CA LEU A 106 21.58 -1.91 -8.10
C LEU A 106 22.88 -1.85 -8.92
N TYR A 107 23.36 -0.65 -9.22
CA TYR A 107 24.52 -0.46 -10.10
C TYR A 107 25.82 -0.21 -9.34
N CYS A 108 25.80 0.64 -8.31
CA CYS A 108 27.01 0.97 -7.55
C CYS A 108 27.01 0.44 -6.12
N GLY A 109 25.90 -0.11 -5.63
CA GLY A 109 25.81 -0.66 -4.28
C GLY A 109 25.64 0.37 -3.15
N GLU A 110 25.73 1.67 -3.45
CA GLU A 110 25.57 2.72 -2.44
C GLU A 110 24.13 2.81 -1.92
N PRO A 111 23.92 3.19 -0.64
CA PRO A 111 22.60 3.42 -0.10
C PRO A 111 21.83 4.46 -0.93
N THR A 112 20.57 4.16 -1.22
CA THR A 112 19.69 5.15 -1.84
C THR A 112 19.22 6.13 -0.79
N PRO A 113 19.07 7.43 -1.13
CA PRO A 113 18.42 8.38 -0.24
C PRO A 113 17.03 7.85 0.11
N VAL A 114 16.81 7.58 1.40
CA VAL A 114 15.48 7.33 1.94
C VAL A 114 15.05 8.66 2.55
N ASP A 115 14.57 9.56 1.72
CA ASP A 115 13.92 10.75 2.23
C ASP A 115 12.55 10.32 2.79
N LEU A 116 12.27 10.73 4.02
CA LEU A 116 11.01 10.47 4.72
C LEU A 116 9.79 10.98 3.93
N PHE A 117 10.01 11.93 3.02
CA PHE A 117 9.03 12.46 2.10
C PHE A 117 9.26 12.03 0.65
N SER A 118 10.38 11.36 0.34
CA SER A 118 10.57 10.73 -0.97
C SER A 118 9.71 9.49 -1.04
N ARG A 119 8.82 9.49 -2.03
CA ARG A 119 7.97 8.34 -2.36
C ARG A 119 8.56 7.62 -3.58
#